data_AF-A0A948YDF0-F1
#
_entry.id   AF-A0A948YDF0-F1
#
_cell.length_a   1.000
_cell.length_b   1.000
_cell.length_c   1.000
_cell.angle_alpha   90.00
_cell.angle_beta   90.00
_cell.angle_gamma   90.00
#
_symmetry.space_group_name_H-M   'P 1'
#
loop_
_entity.id
_entity.type
_entity.pdbx_description
1 polymer ?
#
loop_
_entity_poly.entity_id
_entity_poly.type
_entity_poly.pdbx_seq_one_letter_code
_entity_poly.pdbx_strand_id
1 'polypeptide(L)' 'EKIRQSISEIKISTPEQGVISITVSGGFVIKENNVHLDESIKIAKGILEFAQSLGGNKIAQIRDVANSNL' A
#
# COMPACT_ATOMS: atom_id res chain seq x y z
N GLU A 1 -4.27 5.48 5.26
CA GLU A 1 -5.67 5.09 5.01
C GLU A 1 -6.48 6.09 4.19
N LYS A 2 -6.62 7.36 4.59
CA LYS A 2 -7.45 8.35 3.86
C LYS A 2 -7.18 8.41 2.35
N ILE A 3 -5.92 8.41 1.93
CA ILE A 3 -5.52 8.44 0.50
C ILE A 3 -6.11 7.25 -0.27
N ARG A 4 -6.04 6.03 0.30
CA ARG A 4 -6.56 4.82 -0.34
C ARG A 4 -8.06 4.89 -0.53
N GLN A 5 -8.78 5.27 0.52
CA GLN A 5 -10.24 5.42 0.49
C GLN A 5 -10.66 6.44 -0.55
N SER A 6 -10.04 7.63 -0.53
CA SER A 6 -10.32 8.69 -1.50
C SER A 6 -10.10 8.23 -2.95
N ILE A 7 -9.06 7.43 -3.23
CA ILE A 7 -8.82 6.89 -4.57
C ILE A 7 -9.89 5.86 -4.95
N SER A 8 -10.29 4.97 -4.03
CA SER A 8 -11.32 3.95 -4.31
C SER A 8 -12.72 4.51 -4.57
N GLU A 9 -12.98 5.74 -4.15
CA GLU A 9 -14.25 6.44 -4.36
C GLU A 9 -14.30 7.19 -5.70
N ILE A 10 -13.17 7.33 -6.40
CA ILE A 10 -13.12 8.02 -7.69
C ILE A 10 -13.80 7.13 -8.73
N LYS A 11 -14.91 7.62 -9.28
CA LYS A 11 -15.57 7.01 -10.43
C LYS A 11 -14.85 7.45 -11.69
N ILE A 12 -14.01 6.57 -12.21
CA ILE A 12 -13.31 6.79 -13.48
C ILE A 12 -14.09 6.05 -14.55
N SER A 13 -14.37 6.70 -15.67
CA SER A 13 -15.05 6.07 -16.79
C SER A 13 -14.46 6.52 -18.11
N THR A 14 -14.35 5.61 -19.06
CA THR A 14 -13.98 5.92 -20.43
C THR A 14 -15.12 5.54 -21.37
N PRO A 15 -15.28 6.24 -22.52
CA PRO A 15 -16.31 5.90 -23.49
C PRO A 15 -16.21 4.45 -24.01
N GLU A 16 -15.01 3.89 -24.04
CA GLU A 16 -14.74 2.55 -24.59
C GLU A 16 -14.91 1.41 -23.58
N GLN A 17 -14.58 1.64 -22.31
CA GLN A 17 -14.50 0.57 -21.28
C GLN A 17 -15.56 0.72 -20.17
N GLY A 18 -16.37 1.78 -20.20
CA GLY A 18 -17.36 2.04 -19.16
C GLY A 18 -16.71 2.46 -17.85
N VAL A 19 -17.30 2.08 -16.72
CA VAL A 19 -16.79 2.43 -15.38
C VAL A 19 -15.61 1.53 -15.00
N ILE A 20 -14.48 2.15 -14.67
CA ILE A 20 -13.23 1.52 -14.25
C ILE A 20 -13.08 1.70 -12.75
N SER A 21 -12.90 0.58 -12.03
CA SER A 21 -12.57 0.59 -10.60
C SER A 21 -11.06 0.69 -10.42
N ILE A 22 -10.59 1.79 -9.83
CA ILE A 22 -9.17 1.97 -9.48
C ILE A 22 -9.01 1.86 -7.97
N THR A 23 -8.03 1.07 -7.55
CA THR A 23 -7.64 0.94 -6.14
C THR A 23 -6.14 1.08 -6.01
N VAL A 24 -5.67 1.29 -4.78
CA VAL A 24 -4.24 1.44 -4.49
C VAL A 24 -3.87 0.62 -3.26
N SER A 25 -2.67 0.06 -3.28
CA SER A 25 -2.02 -0.53 -2.12
C SER A 25 -0.88 0.36 -1.64
N GLY A 26 -0.59 0.35 -0.34
CA GLY A 26 0.47 1.15 0.24
C GLY A 26 1.18 0.43 1.37
N GLY A 27 2.49 0.58 1.45
CA GLY A 27 3.28 0.22 2.62
C GLY A 27 3.86 1.48 3.24
N PHE A 28 3.83 1.58 4.57
CA PHE A 28 4.52 2.67 5.26
C PHE A 28 5.31 2.17 6.46
N VAL A 29 6.36 2.90 6.78
CA VAL A 29 7.19 2.69 7.96
C VAL A 29 7.55 4.05 8.55
N ILE A 30 7.63 4.12 9.87
CA ILE A 30 8.19 5.29 10.55
C ILE A 30 9.69 5.05 10.60
N LYS A 31 10.48 5.89 9.94
CA LYS A 31 11.94 5.79 9.97
C LYS A 31 12.43 5.94 11.42
N GLU A 32 13.22 4.99 11.89
CA GLU A 32 13.93 5.09 13.15
C GLU A 32 15.17 6.00 13.02
N ASN A 33 15.56 6.68 14.10
CA ASN A 33 16.64 7.68 14.06
C ASN A 33 17.99 7.09 13.66
N ASN A 34 18.25 5.84 14.04
CA ASN A 34 19.47 5.07 13.81
C ASN A 34 19.53 4.35 12.45
N VAL A 35 18.46 4.37 11.65
CA VAL A 35 18.40 3.68 10.35
C VAL A 35 18.59 4.66 9.20
N HIS A 36 19.34 4.28 8.17
CA HIS A 36 19.51 5.12 6.99
C HIS A 36 18.19 5.25 6.21
N LEU A 37 18.01 6.39 5.52
CA LEU A 37 16.79 6.64 4.74
C LEU A 37 16.57 5.56 3.67
N ASP A 38 17.63 5.15 2.97
CA ASP A 38 17.55 4.13 1.93
C ASP A 38 17.07 2.77 2.45
N GLU A 39 17.49 2.42 3.67
CA GLU A 39 17.06 1.20 4.33
C GLU A 39 15.58 1.29 4.74
N SER A 40 15.14 2.45 5.25
CA SER A 40 13.73 2.69 5.54
C SER A 40 12.86 2.61 4.27
N ILE A 41 13.35 3.11 3.14
CA ILE A 41 12.66 3.00 1.85
C ILE A 41 12.58 1.55 1.39
N LYS A 42 13.66 0.76 1.53
CA LYS A 42 13.64 -0.68 1.23
C LYS A 42 12.60 -1.42 2.07
N ILE A 43 12.53 -1.13 3.36
CA ILE A 43 11.53 -1.71 4.27
C ILE A 43 10.11 -1.33 3.82
N ALA A 44 9.85 -0.05 3.52
CA ALA A 44 8.54 0.39 3.03
C ALA A 44 8.12 -0.31 1.74
N LYS A 45 9.06 -0.58 0.83
CA LYS A 45 8.82 -1.36 -0.40
C LYS A 45 8.46 -2.80 -0.10
N GLY A 46 9.17 -3.47 0.81
CA GLY A 46 8.82 -4.83 1.23
C GLY A 46 7.42 -4.91 1.86
N ILE A 47 7.04 -3.92 2.66
CA ILE A 47 5.69 -3.82 3.21
C ILE A 47 4.64 -3.59 2.11
N LEU A 48 4.96 -2.79 1.07
CA LEU A 48 4.08 -2.60 -0.08
C LEU A 48 3.86 -3.91 -0.85
N GLU A 49 4.93 -4.66 -1.11
CA GLU A 49 4.85 -5.97 -1.78
C GLU A 49 3.98 -6.95 -0.97
N PHE A 50 4.13 -6.95 0.36
CA PHE A 50 3.24 -7.69 1.25
C PHE A 50 1.78 -7.22 1.14
N ALA A 51 1.51 -5.92 1.14
CA ALA A 51 0.14 -5.40 0.96
C ALA A 51 -0.48 -5.82 -0.38
N GLN A 52 0.34 -5.93 -1.43
CA GLN A 52 -0.09 -6.41 -2.75
C GLN A 52 -0.37 -7.92 -2.74
N SER A 53 0.44 -8.73 -2.06
CA SER A 53 0.25 -10.18 -1.98
C SER A 53 -1.03 -10.60 -1.25
N LEU A 54 -1.55 -9.75 -0.36
CA LEU A 54 -2.83 -9.96 0.35
C LEU A 54 -4.09 -9.68 -0.49
N GLY A 55 -3.98 -9.58 -1.81
CA GLY A 55 -5.09 -9.27 -2.72
C GLY A 55 -5.28 -7.78 -3.04
N GLY A 56 -4.32 -6.93 -2.63
CA GLY A 56 -4.29 -5.51 -2.95
C GLY A 56 -5.35 -4.66 -2.23
N ASN A 57 -5.50 -3.41 -2.67
CA ASN A 57 -6.41 -2.40 -2.10
C ASN A 57 -6.30 -2.26 -0.57
N LYS A 58 -5.06 -2.30 -0.04
CA LYS A 58 -4.77 -2.32 1.41
C LYS A 58 -3.57 -1.45 1.75
N ILE A 59 -3.57 -0.91 2.96
CA ILE A 59 -2.40 -0.30 3.57
C ILE A 59 -1.83 -1.26 4.60
N ALA A 60 -0.53 -1.54 4.53
CA ALA A 60 0.17 -2.35 5.53
C ALA A 60 1.28 -1.55 6.22
N GLN A 61 1.65 -2.01 7.41
CA GLN A 61 2.78 -1.54 8.21
C GLN A 61 3.64 -2.72 8.68
N ILE A 62 4.81 -2.42 9.23
CA ILE A 62 5.78 -3.43 9.65
C ILE A 62 5.22 -4.45 10.65
N ARG A 63 4.31 -4.03 11.53
CA ARG A 63 3.64 -4.93 12.48
C ARG A 63 2.73 -5.95 11.80
N ASP A 64 2.12 -5.59 10.68
CA ASP A 64 1.23 -6.49 9.95
C ASP A 64 2.04 -7.60 9.27
N VAL A 65 3.25 -7.28 8.78
CA VAL A 65 4.20 -8.26 8.25
C VAL A 65 4.65 -9.22 9.35
N ALA A 66 5.02 -8.69 10.53
CA ALA A 66 5.46 -9.51 11.66
C ALA A 66 4.35 -10.40 12.26
N ASN A 67 3.09 -9.95 12.20
CA ASN A 67 1.94 -10.74 12.65
C ASN A 67 1.46 -11.74 11.59
N SER A 68 1.93 -11.64 10.36
CA SER A 68 1.57 -12.53 9.25
C SER A 68 2.43 -13.79 9.17
N ASN A 69 3.10 -14.19 10.27
CA ASN A 69 3.91 -15.41 10.38
C ASN A 69 3.27 -16.59 9.62
N LEU A 70 3.83 -16.86 8.45
CA LEU A 70 4.01 -18.20 7.91
C LEU A 70 5.16 -18.86 8.67
#